data_AF-A0A3C1UYN9-F1
#
_entry.id   AF-A0A3C1UYN9-F1
#
_cell.length_a   1.000
_cell.length_b   1.000
_cell.length_c   1.000
_cell.angle_alpha   90.00
_cell.angle_beta   90.00
_cell.angle_gamma   90.00
#
_symmetry.space_group_name_H-M   'P 1'
#
loop_
_entity.id
_entity.type
_entity.pdbx_description
1 polymer ?
#
loop_
_entity_poly.entity_id
_entity_poly.type
_entity_poly.pdbx_seq_one_letter_code
_entity_poly.pdbx_strand_id
1 'polypeptide(L)'
;MQFNLFTLVFLLATFAYVITLLWLNVRQDKAVANSFDTVPNEFNEKITLEDHQKAAEYTQAKLLVNHFEIIFSTVVLLVWTLGGGLNWLDGLWQAQTDNALTIGVGFIISLMILGSLIDLP
;
A
#
# COMPACT_ATOMS: atom_id res chain seq x y z
N MET A 1 -17.76 -12.24 14.73
CA MET A 1 -17.04 -10.96 14.90
C MET A 1 -18.05 -9.92 15.37
N GLN A 2 -17.86 -9.32 16.54
CA GLN A 2 -18.74 -8.25 17.02
C GLN A 2 -18.17 -6.92 16.53
N PHE A 3 -18.90 -6.20 15.69
CA PHE A 3 -18.49 -4.87 15.23
C PHE A 3 -18.59 -3.89 16.39
N ASN A 4 -17.45 -3.63 17.03
CA ASN A 4 -17.34 -2.61 18.06
C ASN A 4 -16.93 -1.27 17.42
N LEU A 5 -16.97 -0.21 18.23
CA LEU A 5 -16.62 1.14 17.78
C LEU A 5 -15.21 1.18 17.17
N PHE A 6 -14.26 0.43 17.73
CA PHE A 6 -12.89 0.39 17.23
C PHE A 6 -12.80 -0.21 15.83
N THR A 7 -13.48 -1.35 15.58
CA THR A 7 -13.54 -1.96 14.24
C THR A 7 -14.16 -1.01 13.21
N LEU A 8 -15.20 -0.26 13.59
CA LEU A 8 -15.82 0.73 12.71
C LEU A 8 -14.88 1.89 12.39
N VAL A 9 -14.20 2.46 13.39
CA VAL A 9 -13.22 3.54 13.18
C VAL A 9 -12.06 3.07 12.32
N PHE A 10 -11.55 1.86 12.57
CA PHE A 10 -10.50 1.24 11.76
C PHE A 10 -10.92 1.11 10.30
N LEU A 11 -12.08 0.52 10.02
CA LEU A 11 -12.59 0.36 8.66
C LEU A 11 -12.81 1.71 7.97
N LEU A 12 -13.43 2.68 8.65
CA LEU A 12 -13.63 4.03 8.10
C LEU A 12 -12.31 4.69 7.75
N ALA A 13 -11.31 4.60 8.63
CA ALA A 13 -9.98 5.14 8.38
C ALA A 13 -9.29 4.44 7.20
N THR A 14 -9.34 3.11 7.13
CA THR A 14 -8.78 2.32 6.02
C THR A 14 -9.45 2.67 4.69
N PHE A 15 -10.78 2.72 4.64
CA PHE A 15 -11.48 3.10 3.41
C PHE A 15 -11.23 4.55 3.01
N ALA A 16 -11.23 5.49 3.97
CA ALA A 16 -10.89 6.88 3.69
C ALA A 16 -9.47 7.02 3.12
N TYR A 17 -8.51 6.28 3.68
CA TYR A 17 -7.14 6.22 3.18
C TYR A 17 -7.08 5.70 1.73
N VAL A 18 -7.69 4.53 1.46
CA VAL A 18 -7.69 3.91 0.13
C VAL A 18 -8.36 4.83 -0.90
N ILE A 19 -9.54 5.37 -0.58
CA ILE A 19 -10.25 6.30 -1.46
C ILE A 19 -9.40 7.53 -1.75
N THR A 20 -8.72 8.08 -0.73
CA THR A 20 -7.85 9.24 -0.91
C THR A 20 -6.67 8.93 -1.84
N LEU A 21 -6.02 7.78 -1.67
CA LEU A 21 -4.91 7.38 -2.55
C LEU A 21 -5.36 7.15 -3.99
N LEU A 22 -6.46 6.43 -4.21
CA LEU A 22 -7.00 6.22 -5.55
C LEU A 22 -7.40 7.55 -6.21
N TRP A 23 -8.02 8.46 -5.45
CA TRP A 23 -8.34 9.79 -5.94
C TRP A 23 -7.09 10.60 -6.31
N LEU A 24 -6.03 10.55 -5.50
CA LEU A 24 -4.76 11.21 -5.78
C LEU A 24 -4.09 10.64 -7.04
N ASN A 25 -4.12 9.32 -7.25
CA ASN A 25 -3.60 8.70 -8.47
C ASN A 25 -4.37 9.17 -9.72
N VAL A 26 -5.70 9.19 -9.67
CA VAL A 26 -6.53 9.70 -10.78
C VAL A 26 -6.25 11.18 -11.04
N ARG A 27 -6.03 11.98 -9.98
CA ARG A 27 -5.67 13.39 -10.13
C ARG A 27 -4.30 13.56 -10.77
N GLN A 28 -3.32 12.76 -10.38
CA GLN A 28 -1.97 12.77 -10.94
C GLN A 28 -1.99 12.36 -12.41
N ASP A 29 -2.71 11.30 -12.74
CA ASP A 29 -2.86 10.80 -14.12
C ASP A 29 -3.42 11.87 -15.06
N LYS A 30 -4.49 12.55 -14.63
CA LYS A 30 -5.06 13.70 -15.36
C LYS A 30 -4.07 14.85 -15.53
N ALA A 31 -3.31 15.18 -14.49
CA ALA A 31 -2.32 16.25 -14.56
C ALA A 31 -1.22 15.92 -15.58
N VAL A 32 -0.72 14.69 -15.55
CA VAL A 32 0.32 14.19 -16.48
C VAL A 32 -0.18 14.17 -17.91
N ALA A 33 -1.41 13.68 -18.14
CA ALA A 33 -2.03 13.66 -19.46
C ALA A 33 -2.21 15.07 -20.04
N ASN A 34 -2.61 16.04 -19.21
CA ASN A 34 -2.79 17.43 -19.64
C ASN A 34 -1.47 18.13 -20.01
N SER A 35 -0.34 17.73 -19.42
CA SER A 35 0.98 18.27 -19.74
C SER A 35 1.73 17.51 -20.82
N PHE A 36 1.19 16.41 -21.35
CA PHE A 36 1.92 15.44 -22.18
C PHE A 36 2.67 16.07 -23.36
N ASP A 37 1.99 16.92 -24.12
CA ASP A 37 2.51 17.50 -25.38
C ASP A 37 3.26 18.83 -25.20
N THR A 38 3.52 19.29 -23.98
CA THR A 38 4.16 20.60 -23.78
C THR A 38 5.11 20.60 -22.59
N VAL A 39 6.39 20.80 -22.89
CA VAL A 39 7.41 21.06 -21.88
C VAL A 39 7.18 22.47 -21.31
N PRO A 40 7.12 22.66 -19.98
CA PRO A 40 7.01 24.00 -19.41
C PRO A 40 8.23 24.86 -19.79
N ASN A 41 8.01 26.15 -20.05
CA ASN A 41 9.04 27.07 -20.55
C ASN A 41 10.33 27.08 -19.71
N GLU A 42 10.20 26.90 -18.39
CA GLU A 42 11.31 26.84 -17.44
C GLU A 42 12.26 25.64 -17.66
N PHE A 43 11.80 24.60 -18.37
CA PHE A 43 12.53 23.35 -18.61
C PHE A 43 12.86 23.11 -20.09
N ASN A 44 12.37 23.96 -21.00
CA ASN A 44 12.51 23.77 -22.46
C ASN A 44 13.98 23.76 -22.92
N GLU A 45 14.89 24.39 -22.18
CA GLU A 45 16.34 24.37 -22.47
C GLU A 45 17.06 23.14 -21.92
N LYS A 46 16.42 22.35 -21.05
CA LYS A 46 17.05 21.22 -20.32
C LYS A 46 16.51 19.86 -20.71
N ILE A 47 15.26 19.79 -21.15
CA ILE A 47 14.55 18.53 -21.39
C ILE A 47 13.87 18.63 -22.74
N THR A 48 14.06 17.60 -23.57
CA THR A 48 13.39 17.51 -24.86
C THR A 48 11.92 17.12 -24.68
N LEU A 49 11.07 17.40 -25.67
CA LEU A 49 9.68 16.94 -25.64
C LEU A 49 9.58 15.40 -25.55
N GLU A 50 10.48 14.70 -26.25
CA GLU A 50 10.55 13.23 -26.23
C GLU A 50 10.85 12.70 -24.82
N ASP A 51 11.82 13.29 -24.13
CA ASP A 51 12.15 12.89 -22.75
C ASP A 51 11.00 13.17 -21.79
N HIS A 52 10.28 14.28 -21.98
CA HIS A 52 9.10 14.63 -21.19
C HIS A 52 7.96 13.63 -21.39
N GLN A 53 7.67 13.26 -22.65
CA GLN A 53 6.65 12.27 -22.99
C GLN A 53 7.01 10.89 -22.42
N LYS A 54 8.27 10.47 -22.53
CA LYS A 54 8.76 9.22 -21.95
C LYS A 54 8.58 9.18 -20.43
N ALA A 55 8.86 10.29 -19.74
CA ALA A 55 8.63 10.41 -18.30
C ALA A 55 7.13 10.37 -17.95
N ALA A 56 6.27 10.97 -18.78
CA ALA A 56 4.82 10.92 -18.63
C ALA A 56 4.27 9.49 -18.78
N GLU A 57 4.67 8.77 -19.84
CA GLU A 57 4.30 7.36 -20.06
C GLU A 57 4.75 6.47 -18.90
N TYR A 58 6.00 6.63 -18.44
CA TYR A 58 6.51 5.90 -17.29
C TYR A 58 5.68 6.17 -16.03
N THR A 59 5.30 7.44 -15.80
CA THR A 59 4.47 7.82 -14.66
C THR A 59 3.09 7.17 -14.73
N GLN A 60 2.44 7.17 -15.89
CA GLN A 60 1.15 6.52 -16.08
C GLN A 60 1.23 5.01 -15.85
N ALA A 61 2.25 4.35 -16.42
CA ALA A 61 2.48 2.92 -16.19
C ALA A 61 2.70 2.61 -14.69
N LYS A 62 3.46 3.45 -13.99
CA LYS A 62 3.68 3.33 -12.55
C LYS A 62 2.38 3.52 -11.74
N LEU A 63 1.52 4.46 -12.12
CA LEU A 63 0.23 4.68 -11.46
C LEU A 63 -0.72 3.47 -11.58
N LEU A 64 -0.69 2.76 -12.72
CA LEU A 64 -1.46 1.53 -12.90
C LEU A 64 -1.02 0.43 -11.94
N VAL A 65 0.30 0.24 -11.77
CA VAL A 65 0.84 -0.72 -10.78
C VAL A 65 0.46 -0.31 -9.37
N ASN A 66 0.55 0.99 -9.05
CA ASN A 66 0.19 1.51 -7.74
C ASN A 66 -1.28 1.23 -7.37
N HIS A 67 -2.21 1.22 -8.33
CA HIS A 67 -3.61 0.83 -8.06
C HIS A 67 -3.72 -0.61 -7.56
N PHE A 68 -2.98 -1.53 -8.19
CA PHE A 68 -2.98 -2.93 -7.79
C PHE A 68 -2.35 -3.08 -6.39
N GLU A 69 -1.23 -2.41 -6.15
CA GLU A 69 -0.54 -2.39 -4.86
C GLU A 69 -1.46 -1.92 -3.73
N ILE A 70 -2.15 -0.79 -3.89
CA ILE A 70 -3.09 -0.25 -2.88
C ILE A 70 -4.17 -1.29 -2.53
N ILE A 71 -4.77 -1.92 -3.54
CA ILE A 71 -5.84 -2.91 -3.32
C ILE A 71 -5.27 -4.15 -2.63
N PHE A 72 -4.15 -4.68 -3.12
CA PHE A 72 -3.51 -5.86 -2.58
C PHE A 72 -3.09 -5.66 -1.11
N SER A 73 -2.38 -4.58 -0.80
CA SER A 73 -1.97 -4.25 0.57
C SER A 73 -3.17 -4.04 1.49
N THR A 74 -4.27 -3.47 0.99
CA THR A 74 -5.52 -3.34 1.77
C THR A 74 -6.12 -4.70 2.09
N VAL A 75 -6.18 -5.61 1.12
CA VAL A 75 -6.69 -6.97 1.35
C VAL A 75 -5.83 -7.70 2.38
N VAL A 76 -4.50 -7.64 2.23
CA VAL A 76 -3.55 -8.22 3.18
C VAL A 76 -3.76 -7.66 4.59
N LEU A 77 -3.90 -6.35 4.73
CA LEU A 77 -4.20 -5.70 6.01
C LEU A 77 -5.50 -6.22 6.63
N LEU A 78 -6.57 -6.34 5.84
CA LEU A 78 -7.86 -6.85 6.32
C LEU A 78 -7.79 -8.34 6.70
N VAL A 79 -7.01 -9.16 5.99
CA VAL A 79 -6.78 -10.57 6.34
C VAL A 79 -6.02 -10.70 7.66
N TRP A 80 -4.96 -9.91 7.85
CA TRP A 80 -4.21 -9.89 9.09
C TRP A 80 -5.07 -9.44 10.28
N THR A 81 -5.84 -8.37 10.11
CA THR A 81 -6.61 -7.76 11.19
C THR A 81 -7.97 -8.42 11.41
N LEU A 82 -8.87 -8.34 10.42
CA LEU A 82 -10.24 -8.84 10.55
C LEU A 82 -10.38 -10.33 10.23
N GLY A 83 -9.53 -10.85 9.34
CA GLY A 83 -9.44 -12.28 9.04
C GLY A 83 -8.83 -13.11 10.17
N GLY A 84 -8.31 -12.46 11.22
CA GLY A 84 -7.72 -13.12 12.37
C GLY A 84 -6.29 -13.62 12.15
N GLY A 85 -5.61 -13.18 11.08
CA GLY A 85 -4.22 -13.58 10.81
C GLY A 85 -3.28 -13.27 11.97
N LEU A 86 -3.44 -12.11 12.63
CA LEU A 86 -2.61 -11.74 13.78
C LEU A 86 -2.83 -12.70 14.94
N ASN A 87 -4.08 -13.04 15.25
CA ASN A 87 -4.41 -13.99 16.31
C ASN A 87 -3.92 -15.40 16.00
N TRP A 88 -3.98 -15.81 14.73
CA TRP A 88 -3.44 -17.09 14.28
C TRP A 88 -1.94 -17.16 14.49
N LEU A 89 -1.20 -16.12 14.10
CA LEU A 89 0.25 -16.06 14.27
C LEU A 89 0.67 -16.01 15.74
N ASP A 90 -0.05 -15.25 16.57
CA ASP A 90 0.17 -15.20 18.01
C ASP A 90 -0.06 -16.58 18.66
N GLY A 91 -1.14 -17.28 18.28
CA GLY A 91 -1.43 -18.63 18.75
C GLY A 91 -0.34 -19.66 18.39
N LEU A 92 0.32 -19.51 17.23
CA LEU A 92 1.46 -20.35 16.87
C LEU A 92 2.63 -20.21 17.84
N TRP A 93 2.91 -19.00 18.33
CA TRP A 93 3.99 -18.76 19.28
C TRP A 93 3.62 -19.15 20.70
N GLN A 94 2.36 -18.88 21.10
CA GLN A 94 1.83 -19.32 22.40
C GLN A 94 1.88 -20.86 22.56
N ALA A 95 1.70 -21.61 21.47
CA ALA A 95 1.77 -23.08 21.52
C ALA A 95 3.19 -23.62 21.80
N GLN A 96 4.24 -22.81 21.63
CA GLN A 96 5.63 -23.26 21.68
C GLN A 96 6.32 -22.96 23.02
N THR A 97 5.87 -21.95 23.74
CA THR A 97 6.50 -21.52 24.99
C THR A 97 5.55 -20.65 25.82
N ASP A 98 5.71 -20.68 27.14
CA ASP A 98 5.01 -19.78 28.07
C ASP A 98 5.79 -18.47 28.32
N ASN A 99 7.00 -18.33 27.76
CA ASN A 99 7.80 -17.13 27.94
C ASN A 99 7.27 -15.98 27.06
N ALA A 100 6.63 -15.00 27.70
CA ALA A 100 6.04 -13.83 27.04
C ALA A 100 7.02 -13.05 26.14
N LEU A 101 8.30 -12.99 26.50
CA LEU A 101 9.32 -12.26 25.73
C LEU A 101 9.67 -13.02 24.45
N THR A 102 9.82 -14.35 24.53
CA THR A 102 10.03 -15.20 23.35
C THR A 102 8.84 -15.18 22.40
N ILE A 103 7.61 -15.21 22.92
CA ILE A 103 6.38 -15.08 22.11
C ILE A 103 6.39 -13.76 21.34
N GLY A 104 6.59 -12.64 22.05
CA GLY A 104 6.56 -11.31 21.43
C GLY A 104 7.65 -11.11 20.38
N VAL A 105 8.88 -11.54 20.66
CA VAL A 105 10.00 -11.46 19.70
C VAL A 105 9.74 -12.35 18.48
N GLY A 106 9.32 -13.59 18.70
CA GLY A 106 9.00 -14.52 17.64
C GLY A 106 7.89 -13.98 16.73
N PHE A 107 6.82 -13.48 17.31
CA PHE A 107 5.70 -12.86 16.59
C PHE A 107 6.16 -11.70 15.70
N ILE A 108 6.95 -10.77 16.23
CA ILE A 108 7.44 -9.61 15.46
C ILE A 108 8.34 -10.08 14.32
N ILE A 109 9.29 -10.98 14.57
CA ILE A 109 10.18 -11.51 13.53
C ILE A 109 9.37 -12.22 12.44
N SER A 110 8.38 -13.04 12.82
CA SER A 110 7.50 -13.70 11.86
C SER A 110 6.71 -12.70 11.02
N LEU A 111 6.14 -11.66 11.62
CA LEU A 111 5.44 -10.61 10.87
C LEU A 111 6.37 -9.88 9.90
N MET A 112 7.60 -9.56 10.31
CA MET A 112 8.58 -8.91 9.44
C MET A 112 8.95 -9.79 8.23
N ILE A 113 9.18 -11.09 8.46
CA ILE A 113 9.52 -12.04 7.39
C ILE A 113 8.34 -12.21 6.45
N LEU A 114 7.14 -12.49 6.99
CA LEU A 114 5.94 -12.69 6.18
C LEU A 114 5.57 -11.42 5.40
N GLY A 115 5.63 -10.25 6.03
CA GLY A 115 5.42 -8.97 5.36
C GLY A 115 6.41 -8.75 4.23
N SER A 116 7.71 -8.96 4.48
CA SER A 116 8.73 -8.85 3.44
C SER A 116 8.50 -9.80 2.27
N LEU A 117 8.04 -11.03 2.54
CA LEU A 117 7.72 -12.02 1.50
C LEU A 117 6.47 -11.64 0.68
N ILE A 118 5.46 -11.06 1.33
CA ILE A 118 4.24 -10.58 0.68
C ILE A 118 4.53 -9.37 -0.21
N ASP A 119 5.46 -8.51 0.21
CA ASP A 119 5.86 -7.31 -0.53
C ASP A 119 6.84 -7.59 -1.69
N LEU A 120 7.28 -8.85 -1.86
CA LEU A 120 8.06 -9.24 -3.03
C LEU A 120 7.17 -9.23 -4.30
N PRO A 121 7.65 -8.64 -5.41
CA PRO A 121 6.94 -8.65 -6.69
C PRO A 121 6.87 -10.04 -7.34
#